data_AF-A0A832MM24-F1
#
_entry.id   AF-A0A832MM24-F1
#
_cell.length_a   1.000
_cell.length_b   1.000
_cell.length_c   1.000
_cell.angle_alpha   90.00
_cell.angle_beta   90.00
_cell.angle_gamma   90.00
#
_symmetry.space_group_name_H-M   'P 1'
#
loop_
_entity.id
_entity.type
_entity.pdbx_description
1 polymer ?
#
loop_
_entity_poly.entity_id
_entity_poly.type
_entity_poly.pdbx_seq_one_letter_code
_entity_poly.pdbx_strand_id
1 'polypeptide(L)'
;MSAPRGARGRVPAGPIAAAALLAIVFGAALVVLVRTGREAGRARAGRVPADSVAALADSLDAWRERARALEAALAARPALAPEDAARFARLGLADPERAIRAAALGQSALIPFRGVLGGTMRVVEARVLDDHWVLAEFEDGHVAGSMMLEYRVVPGGTIVWRRLAAYLD
;
A
#
# COMPACT_ATOMS: atom_id res chain seq x y z
N MET A 1 -31.69 17.10 -27.55
CA MET A 1 -30.68 18.02 -26.98
C MET A 1 -30.87 18.09 -25.47
N SER A 2 -30.04 17.38 -24.71
CA SER A 2 -29.89 17.53 -23.26
C SER A 2 -28.49 17.02 -22.89
N ALA A 3 -27.64 17.91 -22.36
CA ALA A 3 -26.31 17.58 -21.88
C ALA A 3 -26.37 16.96 -20.48
N PRO A 4 -25.47 16.03 -20.11
CA PRO A 4 -25.34 15.62 -18.71
C PRO A 4 -24.39 16.56 -17.96
N ARG A 5 -24.88 17.03 -16.81
CA ARG A 5 -24.13 17.79 -15.80
C ARG A 5 -23.07 16.89 -15.17
N GLY A 6 -21.84 17.38 -15.13
CA GLY A 6 -20.71 16.72 -14.47
C GLY A 6 -20.90 16.62 -12.97
N ALA A 7 -20.99 15.39 -12.46
CA ALA A 7 -20.82 15.08 -11.06
C ALA A 7 -19.31 15.02 -10.77
N ARG A 8 -18.79 16.04 -10.08
CA ARG A 8 -17.43 16.03 -9.54
C ARG A 8 -17.39 15.02 -8.40
N GLY A 9 -16.89 13.82 -8.67
CA GLY A 9 -16.58 12.83 -7.65
C GLY A 9 -15.46 13.36 -6.75
N ARG A 10 -15.75 13.48 -5.46
CA ARG A 10 -14.74 13.74 -4.43
C ARG A 10 -13.95 12.45 -4.26
N VAL A 11 -12.72 12.43 -4.75
CA VAL A 11 -11.79 11.30 -4.56
C VAL A 11 -11.49 11.19 -3.06
N PRO A 12 -11.67 10.03 -2.41
CA PRO A 12 -11.22 9.84 -1.04
C PRO A 12 -9.70 9.93 -1.02
N ALA A 13 -9.17 10.84 -0.22
CA ALA A 13 -7.74 11.02 -0.03
C ALA A 13 -7.15 9.72 0.55
N GLY A 14 -6.47 8.94 -0.29
CA GLY A 14 -5.80 7.71 0.11
C GLY A 14 -4.67 7.96 1.12
N PRO A 15 -4.09 6.90 1.73
CA PRO A 15 -3.07 7.00 2.78
C PRO A 15 -1.82 7.79 2.37
N ILE A 16 -1.56 7.91 1.06
CA ILE A 16 -0.48 8.72 0.49
C ILE A 16 -0.68 10.22 0.79
N ALA A 17 -1.93 10.70 0.80
CA ALA A 17 -2.25 12.08 1.12
C ALA A 17 -1.98 12.42 2.60
N ALA A 18 -2.19 11.45 3.50
CA ALA A 18 -1.90 11.63 4.93
C ALA A 18 -0.38 11.67 5.21
N ALA A 19 0.40 10.81 4.55
CA ALA A 19 1.86 10.82 4.63
C ALA A 19 2.47 12.11 4.05
N ALA A 20 1.94 12.60 2.93
CA ALA A 20 2.36 13.87 2.34
C ALA A 20 2.02 15.06 3.25
N LEU A 21 0.84 15.07 3.88
CA LEU A 21 0.47 16.12 4.84
C LEU A 21 1.40 16.11 6.07
N LEU A 22 1.74 14.94 6.59
CA LEU A 22 2.66 14.78 7.73
C LEU A 22 4.07 15.28 7.38
N ALA A 23 4.59 14.94 6.20
CA ALA A 23 5.89 15.42 5.74
C ALA A 23 5.92 16.95 5.53
N ILE A 24 4.82 17.53 5.02
CA ILE A 24 4.68 18.98 4.88
C ILE A 24 4.61 19.68 6.24
N VAL A 25 3.85 19.15 7.20
CA VAL A 25 3.76 19.70 8.56
C VAL A 25 5.11 19.60 9.28
N PHE A 26 5.82 18.47 9.16
CA PHE A 26 7.16 18.30 9.74
C PHE A 26 8.20 19.20 9.08
N GLY A 27 8.16 19.32 7.75
CA GLY A 27 9.03 20.23 7.00
C GLY A 27 8.77 21.69 7.36
N ALA A 28 7.50 22.09 7.49
CA ALA A 28 7.13 23.44 7.91
C ALA A 28 7.53 23.71 9.36
N ALA A 29 7.35 22.75 10.28
CA ALA A 29 7.80 22.88 11.67
C ALA A 29 9.33 22.99 11.76
N LEU A 30 10.08 22.20 10.98
CA LEU A 30 11.54 22.26 10.91
C LEU A 30 12.01 23.60 10.33
N VAL A 31 11.38 24.08 9.26
CA VAL A 31 11.69 25.38 8.64
C VAL A 31 11.37 26.53 9.60
N VAL A 32 10.22 26.49 10.29
CA VAL A 32 9.86 27.49 11.31
C VAL A 32 10.87 27.46 12.46
N LEU A 33 11.29 26.29 12.94
CA LEU A 33 12.29 26.14 14.00
C LEU A 33 13.67 26.68 13.58
N VAL A 34 14.08 26.42 12.33
CA VAL A 34 15.33 26.94 11.76
C VAL A 34 15.26 28.45 11.51
N ARG A 35 14.09 28.99 11.15
CA ARG A 35 13.90 30.41 10.84
C ARG A 35 13.77 31.26 12.11
N THR A 36 13.01 30.81 13.11
CA THR A 36 12.93 31.46 14.42
C THR A 36 14.27 31.35 15.17
N GLY A 37 15.00 30.24 15.00
CA GLY A 37 16.38 30.09 15.48
C GLY A 37 17.36 31.07 14.82
N ARG A 38 17.16 31.44 13.54
CA ARG A 38 18.00 32.42 12.84
C ARG A 38 17.75 33.87 13.24
N GLU A 39 16.51 34.23 13.59
CA GLU A 39 16.17 35.59 14.03
C GLU A 39 16.54 35.83 15.50
N ALA A 40 16.43 34.81 16.36
CA ALA A 40 16.95 34.86 17.73
C ALA A 40 18.50 34.75 17.82
N GLY A 41 19.14 34.17 16.79
CA GLY A 41 20.57 33.84 16.76
C GLY A 41 21.54 35.01 16.60
N ARG A 42 21.08 36.24 16.34
CA ARG A 42 21.96 37.43 16.36
C ARG A 42 22.14 38.03 17.75
N ALA A 43 21.29 37.68 18.73
CA ALA A 43 21.40 38.18 20.10
C ALA A 43 22.00 37.17 21.10
N ARG A 44 22.02 35.87 20.78
CA ARG A 44 22.69 34.84 21.58
C ARG A 44 23.30 33.77 20.67
N ALA A 45 24.58 33.94 20.35
CA ALA A 45 25.43 32.84 19.86
C ALA A 45 25.73 31.86 21.02
N GLY A 46 24.69 31.23 21.55
CA GLY A 46 24.83 30.12 22.50
C GLY A 46 25.03 28.83 21.70
N ARG A 47 26.16 28.15 21.93
CA ARG A 47 26.36 26.77 21.44
C ARG A 47 25.15 25.93 21.85
N VAL A 48 24.55 25.19 20.91
CA VAL A 48 23.57 24.16 21.26
C VAL A 48 24.27 23.17 22.20
N PRO A 49 23.75 22.92 23.42
CA PRO A 49 24.37 21.98 24.34
C PRO A 49 24.47 20.59 23.71
N ALA A 50 25.60 19.91 23.89
CA ALA A 50 25.81 18.57 23.38
C ALA A 50 24.70 17.59 23.85
N ASP A 51 24.24 17.78 25.09
CA ASP A 51 23.16 16.98 25.70
C ASP A 51 21.83 17.11 24.95
N SER A 52 21.54 18.29 24.38
CA SER A 52 20.32 18.51 23.58
C SER A 52 20.39 17.79 22.23
N VAL A 53 21.59 17.70 21.64
CA VAL A 53 21.82 16.95 20.39
C VAL A 53 21.72 15.45 20.66
N ALA A 54 22.30 14.97 21.77
CA ALA A 54 22.20 13.57 22.18
C ALA A 54 20.75 13.15 22.44
N ALA A 55 19.99 13.93 23.21
CA ALA A 55 18.58 13.66 23.49
C ALA A 55 17.70 13.64 22.22
N LEU A 56 18.03 14.47 21.22
CA LEU A 56 17.35 14.45 19.93
C LEU A 56 17.69 13.19 19.13
N ALA A 57 18.95 12.75 19.14
CA ALA A 57 19.37 11.52 18.48
C ALA A 57 18.66 10.29 19.09
N ASP A 58 18.64 10.19 20.41
CA ASP A 58 17.94 9.12 21.13
C ASP A 58 16.45 9.10 20.79
N SER A 59 15.82 10.27 20.72
CA SER A 59 14.42 10.40 20.33
C SER A 59 14.18 9.94 18.89
N LEU A 60 15.07 10.28 17.95
CA LEU A 60 14.96 9.85 16.55
C LEU A 60 15.09 8.34 16.41
N ASP A 61 16.00 7.71 17.16
CA ASP A 61 16.18 6.27 17.13
C ASP A 61 14.98 5.54 17.73
N ALA A 62 14.43 6.04 18.85
CA ALA A 62 13.18 5.52 19.40
C ALA A 62 12.00 5.62 18.40
N TRP A 63 11.93 6.70 17.63
CA TRP A 63 10.92 6.84 16.57
C TRP A 63 11.12 5.87 15.41
N ARG A 64 12.37 5.63 14.99
CA ARG A 64 12.70 4.65 13.95
C ARG A 64 12.32 3.23 14.36
N GLU A 65 12.57 2.86 15.61
CA GLU A 65 12.19 1.56 16.15
C GLU A 65 10.67 1.38 16.16
N ARG A 66 9.92 2.41 16.61
CA ARG A 66 8.46 2.40 16.57
C ARG A 66 7.91 2.29 15.16
N ALA A 67 8.51 3.00 14.20
CA ALA A 67 8.11 2.93 12.79
C ALA A 67 8.30 1.52 12.23
N ARG A 68 9.47 0.90 12.46
CA ARG A 68 9.73 -0.50 12.06
C ARG A 68 8.77 -1.48 12.73
N ALA A 69 8.47 -1.28 14.01
CA ALA A 69 7.51 -2.12 14.73
C ALA A 69 6.09 -2.01 14.16
N LEU A 70 5.66 -0.79 13.81
CA LEU A 70 4.38 -0.56 13.17
C LEU A 70 4.32 -1.18 11.77
N GLU A 71 5.37 -1.02 10.96
CA GLU A 71 5.48 -1.64 9.64
C GLU A 71 5.40 -3.17 9.74
N ALA A 72 6.14 -3.77 10.69
CA ALA A 72 6.08 -5.20 10.93
C ALA A 72 4.69 -5.66 11.39
N ALA A 73 4.03 -4.90 12.28
CA ALA A 73 2.67 -5.21 12.73
C ALA A 73 1.64 -5.11 11.58
N LEU A 74 1.78 -4.11 10.71
CA LEU A 74 0.93 -3.95 9.53
C LEU A 74 1.16 -5.05 8.51
N ALA A 75 2.42 -5.49 8.33
CA ALA A 75 2.78 -6.59 7.45
C ALA A 75 2.31 -7.97 7.98
N ALA A 76 2.29 -8.15 9.30
CA ALA A 76 1.82 -9.38 9.94
C ALA A 76 0.29 -9.44 10.09
N ARG A 77 -0.42 -8.35 9.80
CA ARG A 77 -1.88 -8.32 9.87
C ARG A 77 -2.46 -9.22 8.76
N PRO A 78 -3.33 -10.20 9.11
CA PRO A 78 -4.04 -10.99 8.11
C PRO A 78 -4.80 -10.09 7.15
N ALA A 79 -4.83 -10.46 5.87
CA ALA A 79 -5.59 -9.71 4.88
C ALA A 79 -7.10 -9.88 5.09
N LEU A 80 -7.51 -11.08 5.51
CA LEU A 80 -8.91 -11.42 5.77
C LEU A 80 -9.27 -11.22 7.24
N ALA A 81 -10.44 -10.64 7.47
CA ALA A 81 -11.03 -10.67 8.80
C ALA A 81 -11.39 -12.12 9.19
N PRO A 82 -11.34 -12.49 10.49
CA PRO A 82 -11.62 -13.85 10.94
C PRO A 82 -12.98 -14.39 10.46
N GLU A 83 -13.99 -13.54 10.38
CA GLU A 83 -15.34 -13.85 9.90
C GLU A 83 -15.36 -14.25 8.43
N ASP A 84 -14.56 -13.59 7.59
CA ASP A 84 -14.46 -13.86 6.16
C ASP A 84 -13.67 -15.13 5.91
N ALA A 85 -12.58 -15.33 6.65
CA ALA A 85 -11.83 -16.58 6.62
C ALA A 85 -12.73 -17.76 7.02
N ALA A 86 -13.52 -17.63 8.09
CA ALA A 86 -14.46 -18.66 8.50
C ALA A 86 -15.57 -18.89 7.46
N ARG A 87 -16.06 -17.82 6.81
CA ARG A 87 -17.05 -17.91 5.72
C ARG A 87 -16.49 -18.66 4.52
N PHE A 88 -15.27 -18.35 4.08
CA PHE A 88 -14.62 -19.05 2.97
C PHE A 88 -14.28 -20.50 3.29
N ALA A 89 -13.89 -20.80 4.54
CA ALA A 89 -13.68 -22.17 4.98
C ALA A 89 -14.97 -23.00 4.87
N ARG A 90 -16.13 -22.45 5.26
CA ARG A 90 -17.45 -23.10 5.07
C ARG A 90 -17.83 -23.32 3.61
N LEU A 91 -17.30 -22.50 2.70
CA LEU A 91 -17.49 -22.67 1.26
C LEU A 91 -16.57 -23.73 0.66
N GLY A 92 -15.64 -24.29 1.44
CA GLY A 92 -14.73 -25.36 1.01
C GLY A 92 -13.29 -24.90 0.75
N LEU A 93 -12.93 -23.67 1.12
CA LEU A 93 -11.60 -23.13 0.91
C LEU A 93 -10.73 -23.28 2.17
N ALA A 94 -9.85 -24.28 2.18
CA ALA A 94 -8.90 -24.48 3.29
C ALA A 94 -7.78 -23.44 3.24
N ASP A 95 -7.47 -22.85 4.40
CA ASP A 95 -6.51 -21.73 4.51
C ASP A 95 -6.80 -20.62 3.48
N PRO A 96 -7.92 -19.88 3.63
CA PRO A 96 -8.46 -19.02 2.59
C PRO A 96 -7.46 -18.02 2.01
N GLU A 97 -6.71 -17.31 2.86
CA GLU A 97 -5.78 -16.27 2.38
C GLU A 97 -4.68 -16.89 1.50
N ARG A 98 -4.09 -18.01 1.95
CA ARG A 98 -3.08 -18.72 1.17
C ARG A 98 -3.65 -19.27 -0.12
N ALA A 99 -4.86 -19.85 -0.08
CA ALA A 99 -5.51 -20.43 -1.24
C ALA A 99 -5.88 -19.37 -2.30
N ILE A 100 -6.44 -18.22 -1.88
CA ILE A 100 -6.76 -17.09 -2.77
C ILE A 100 -5.48 -16.57 -3.42
N ARG A 101 -4.42 -16.35 -2.63
CA ARG A 101 -3.12 -15.88 -3.13
C ARG A 101 -2.54 -16.83 -4.16
N ALA A 102 -2.50 -18.13 -3.86
CA ALA A 102 -1.97 -19.14 -4.77
C ALA A 102 -2.79 -19.23 -6.07
N ALA A 103 -4.13 -19.15 -5.98
CA ALA A 103 -5.01 -19.18 -7.14
C ALA A 103 -4.86 -17.91 -8.02
N ALA A 104 -4.57 -16.75 -7.42
CA ALA A 104 -4.32 -15.50 -8.14
C ALA A 104 -3.08 -15.58 -9.04
N LEU A 105 -2.03 -16.31 -8.63
CA LEU A 105 -0.83 -16.52 -9.44
C LEU A 105 -1.13 -17.26 -10.76
N GLY A 106 -2.21 -18.04 -10.81
CA GLY A 106 -2.67 -18.72 -12.02
C GLY A 106 -3.48 -17.85 -12.98
N GLN A 107 -3.75 -16.58 -12.65
CA GLN A 107 -4.66 -15.71 -13.41
C GLN A 107 -3.97 -14.89 -14.51
N SER A 108 -2.88 -15.39 -15.10
CA SER A 108 -2.16 -14.71 -16.18
C SER A 108 -3.04 -14.41 -17.41
N ALA A 109 -4.08 -15.21 -17.64
CA ALA A 109 -5.05 -14.98 -18.71
C ALA A 109 -5.87 -13.68 -18.55
N LEU A 110 -5.91 -13.10 -17.34
CA LEU A 110 -6.59 -11.83 -17.08
C LEU A 110 -5.73 -10.61 -17.36
N ILE A 111 -4.42 -10.79 -17.62
CA ILE A 111 -3.50 -9.70 -17.97
C ILE A 111 -3.84 -9.20 -19.38
N PRO A 112 -4.14 -7.90 -19.58
CA PRO A 112 -4.57 -7.38 -20.89
C PRO A 112 -3.41 -7.00 -21.82
N PHE A 113 -2.18 -7.17 -21.36
CA PHE A 113 -0.98 -6.78 -22.09
C PHE A 113 -0.31 -8.01 -22.68
N ARG A 114 0.30 -7.84 -23.84
CA ARG A 114 1.14 -8.88 -24.45
C ARG A 114 2.58 -8.69 -23.99
N GLY A 115 3.30 -9.80 -23.86
CA GLY A 115 4.73 -9.74 -23.63
C GLY A 115 5.48 -9.20 -24.85
N VAL A 116 6.66 -8.67 -24.61
CA VAL A 116 7.59 -8.11 -25.58
C VAL A 116 8.81 -9.03 -25.70
N LEU A 117 9.49 -8.97 -26.85
CA LEU A 117 10.74 -9.73 -27.10
C LEU A 117 10.59 -11.25 -26.88
N GLY A 118 9.39 -11.80 -27.09
CA GLY A 118 9.09 -13.22 -26.85
C GLY A 118 8.79 -13.58 -25.40
N GLY A 119 8.74 -12.59 -24.49
CA GLY A 119 8.30 -12.75 -23.11
C GLY A 119 6.84 -13.19 -23.01
N THR A 120 6.53 -13.90 -21.93
CA THR A 120 5.15 -14.32 -21.60
C THR A 120 4.75 -13.68 -20.28
N MET A 121 3.68 -12.88 -20.32
CA MET A 121 3.12 -12.25 -19.13
C MET A 121 2.67 -13.31 -18.12
N ARG A 122 3.13 -13.15 -16.88
CA ARG A 122 2.75 -14.01 -15.76
C ARG A 122 2.55 -13.18 -14.51
N VAL A 123 1.62 -13.60 -13.66
CA VAL A 123 1.51 -13.04 -12.31
C VAL A 123 2.68 -13.56 -11.48
N VAL A 124 3.44 -12.67 -10.86
CA VAL A 124 4.61 -13.00 -10.04
C VAL A 124 4.37 -12.82 -8.55
N GLU A 125 3.52 -11.86 -8.19
CA GLU A 125 3.12 -11.64 -6.81
C GLU A 125 1.62 -11.36 -6.73
N ALA A 126 1.00 -11.80 -5.64
CA ALA A 126 -0.38 -11.51 -5.34
C ALA A 126 -0.51 -11.15 -3.86
N ARG A 127 -1.25 -10.07 -3.59
CA ARG A 127 -1.59 -9.59 -2.25
C ARG A 127 -3.10 -9.53 -2.11
N VAL A 128 -3.63 -10.36 -1.22
CA VAL A 128 -5.04 -10.27 -0.80
C VAL A 128 -5.20 -8.96 -0.02
N LEU A 129 -6.20 -8.16 -0.36
CA LEU A 129 -6.45 -6.86 0.27
C LEU A 129 -7.56 -6.97 1.32
N ASP A 130 -8.63 -7.68 0.96
CA ASP A 130 -9.80 -7.96 1.79
C ASP A 130 -10.55 -9.18 1.22
N ASP A 131 -11.83 -9.32 1.57
CA ASP A 131 -12.68 -10.43 1.16
C ASP A 131 -13.23 -10.35 -0.28
N HIS A 132 -12.86 -9.31 -1.05
CA HIS A 132 -13.29 -9.11 -2.44
C HIS A 132 -12.14 -8.90 -3.41
N TRP A 133 -11.00 -8.35 -2.95
CA TRP A 133 -9.96 -7.81 -3.83
C TRP A 133 -8.59 -8.45 -3.62
N VAL A 134 -7.89 -8.61 -4.74
CA VAL A 134 -6.46 -8.98 -4.80
C VAL A 134 -5.74 -7.98 -5.70
N LEU A 135 -4.61 -7.47 -5.23
CA LEU A 135 -3.64 -6.79 -6.08
C LEU A 135 -2.63 -7.82 -6.59
N ALA A 136 -2.50 -7.93 -7.91
CA ALA A 136 -1.60 -8.88 -8.56
C ALA A 136 -0.56 -8.12 -9.40
N GLU A 137 0.72 -8.39 -9.15
CA GLU A 137 1.83 -7.89 -9.95
C GLU A 137 2.16 -8.90 -11.04
N PHE A 138 2.44 -8.41 -12.24
CA PHE A 138 2.75 -9.24 -13.38
C PHE A 138 3.95 -8.69 -14.16
N GLU A 139 4.64 -9.59 -14.84
CA GLU A 139 5.78 -9.25 -15.70
C GLU A 139 5.94 -10.29 -16.81
N ASP A 140 6.76 -9.96 -17.80
CA ASP A 140 7.27 -10.89 -18.82
C ASP A 140 8.80 -11.01 -18.85
N GLY A 141 9.47 -10.37 -17.89
CA GLY A 141 10.94 -10.25 -17.80
C GLY A 141 11.51 -8.96 -18.39
N HIS A 142 10.73 -8.15 -19.11
CA HIS A 142 11.15 -6.87 -19.68
C HIS A 142 10.23 -5.72 -19.28
N VAL A 143 8.92 -5.97 -19.24
CA VAL A 143 7.91 -5.02 -18.77
C VAL A 143 7.19 -5.62 -17.57
N ALA A 144 6.83 -4.75 -16.64
CA ALA A 144 6.10 -5.09 -15.44
C ALA A 144 4.85 -4.21 -15.33
N GLY A 145 3.95 -4.63 -14.45
CA GLY A 145 2.77 -3.87 -14.14
C GLY A 145 1.97 -4.53 -13.04
N SER A 146 0.80 -3.96 -12.78
CA SER A 146 -0.10 -4.44 -11.74
C SER A 146 -1.54 -4.45 -12.22
N MET A 147 -2.33 -5.37 -11.69
CA MET A 147 -3.77 -5.46 -11.91
C MET A 147 -4.54 -5.66 -10.62
N MET A 148 -5.73 -5.08 -10.58
CA MET A 148 -6.70 -5.28 -9.52
C MET A 148 -7.69 -6.37 -9.95
N LEU A 149 -7.81 -7.41 -9.14
CA LEU A 149 -8.71 -8.53 -9.35
C LEU A 149 -9.83 -8.52 -8.31
N GLU A 150 -11.08 -8.60 -8.76
CA GLU A 150 -12.19 -9.10 -7.95
C GLU A 150 -12.10 -10.62 -7.87
N TYR A 151 -12.46 -11.17 -6.71
CA TYR A 151 -12.74 -12.58 -6.60
C TYR A 151 -14.03 -12.87 -5.84
N ARG A 152 -14.59 -14.04 -6.10
CA ARG A 152 -15.71 -14.61 -5.35
C ARG A 152 -15.46 -16.09 -5.11
N VAL A 153 -15.56 -16.51 -3.85
CA VAL A 153 -15.54 -17.92 -3.49
C VAL A 153 -16.97 -18.47 -3.61
N VAL A 154 -17.13 -19.56 -4.34
CA VAL A 154 -18.42 -20.26 -4.52
C VAL A 154 -18.36 -21.63 -3.80
N PRO A 155 -19.52 -22.28 -3.53
CA PRO A 155 -19.54 -23.58 -2.88
C PRO A 155 -18.63 -24.61 -3.59
N GLY A 156 -17.90 -25.40 -2.80
CA GLY A 156 -16.88 -26.33 -3.31
C GLY A 156 -15.48 -25.71 -3.43
N GLY A 157 -15.26 -24.53 -2.84
CA GLY A 157 -13.95 -23.86 -2.76
C GLY A 157 -13.47 -23.28 -4.09
N THR A 158 -14.33 -23.21 -5.10
CA THR A 158 -13.97 -22.63 -6.41
C THR A 158 -13.92 -21.11 -6.31
N ILE A 159 -12.91 -20.50 -6.96
CA ILE A 159 -12.72 -19.05 -6.97
C ILE A 159 -12.98 -18.54 -8.38
N VAL A 160 -13.93 -17.61 -8.51
CA VAL A 160 -14.24 -16.91 -9.75
C VAL A 160 -13.58 -15.54 -9.73
N TRP A 161 -12.95 -15.16 -10.84
CA TRP A 161 -12.13 -13.96 -10.94
C TRP A 161 -12.66 -12.98 -11.97
N ARG A 162 -12.46 -11.68 -11.72
CA ARG A 162 -12.71 -10.62 -12.70
C ARG A 162 -11.64 -9.54 -12.55
N ARG A 163 -11.00 -9.16 -13.66
CA ARG A 163 -10.13 -7.98 -13.67
C ARG A 163 -10.96 -6.70 -13.58
N LEU A 164 -10.58 -5.80 -12.67
CA LEU A 164 -11.14 -4.44 -12.60
C LEU A 164 -10.30 -3.42 -13.37
N ALA A 165 -8.98 -3.46 -13.17
CA ALA A 165 -8.04 -2.49 -13.71
C ALA A 165 -6.68 -3.16 -13.92
N ALA A 166 -5.88 -2.64 -14.84
CA ALA A 166 -4.49 -3.03 -15.00
C ALA A 166 -3.68 -1.89 -15.62
N TYR A 167 -2.43 -1.75 -15.19
CA TYR A 167 -1.50 -0.71 -15.62
C TYR A 167 -0.12 -1.34 -15.83
N LEU A 168 0.62 -0.82 -16.82
CA LEU A 168 2.06 -1.05 -16.94
C LEU A 168 2.79 0.04 -16.14
N ASP A 169 3.94 -0.33 -15.58
CA ASP A 169 4.81 0.58 -14.84
C ASP A 169 5.85 1.27 -15.74
#